data_AF-A0A106QCN4-F1
#
_entry.id   AF-A0A106QCN4-F1
#
_cell.length_a   1.000
_cell.length_b   1.000
_cell.length_c   1.000
_cell.angle_alpha   90.00
_cell.angle_beta   90.00
_cell.angle_gamma   90.00
#
_symmetry.space_group_name_H-M   'P 1'
#
loop_
_entity.id
_entity.type
_entity.pdbx_description
1 polymer ?
#
loop_
_entity_poly.entity_id
_entity_poly.type
_entity_poly.pdbx_seq_one_letter_code
_entity_poly.pdbx_strand_id
1 'polypeptide(L)'
;MEAILKLNDWGTRAVLSRYGLTASRRLGKGTFCAVYEDGPDQVFKLTADSIQLESVRDYLVGVHFPRLLANEGCVGEQFKGDRSLFLFKSERLKRTREADVATRKLARQVLKAVDECWSSEEATSKSNRLRGTFAAKQSMRSAVALEQLVEKKDLPESVREAFEDIQRMVMNYNDLALDFHGANLMVRGTDELVFNDIIVDGALLYGDRF
;
A
#
# COMPACT_ATOMS: atom_id res chain seq x y z
N MET A 1 2.34 8.27 -15.17
CA MET A 1 3.41 7.42 -14.61
C MET A 1 3.32 6.06 -15.30
N GLU A 2 4.44 5.51 -15.77
CA GLU A 2 4.44 4.16 -16.37
C GLU A 2 4.25 3.11 -15.27
N ALA A 3 3.56 2.00 -15.56
CA ALA A 3 3.41 0.92 -14.60
C ALA A 3 4.76 0.24 -14.32
N ILE A 4 5.05 0.01 -13.05
CA ILE A 4 6.28 -0.63 -12.59
C ILE A 4 6.18 -2.14 -12.80
N LEU A 5 5.08 -2.74 -12.38
CA LEU A 5 4.77 -4.14 -12.71
C LEU A 5 4.34 -4.24 -14.18
N LYS A 6 5.22 -4.80 -15.03
CA LYS A 6 4.95 -4.97 -16.47
C LYS A 6 4.39 -6.36 -16.73
N LEU A 7 3.05 -6.49 -16.77
CA LEU A 7 2.37 -7.78 -16.99
C LEU A 7 2.66 -8.46 -18.34
N ASN A 8 3.19 -7.71 -19.31
CA ASN A 8 3.63 -8.23 -20.61
C ASN A 8 5.11 -8.61 -20.64
N ASP A 9 5.88 -8.33 -19.59
CA ASP A 9 7.27 -8.76 -19.46
C ASP A 9 7.38 -10.28 -19.45
N TRP A 10 8.45 -10.80 -20.03
CA TRP A 10 8.65 -12.25 -20.17
C TRP A 10 8.75 -12.95 -18.82
N GLY A 11 9.51 -12.38 -17.87
CA GLY A 11 9.66 -12.92 -16.53
C GLY A 11 8.35 -12.90 -15.76
N THR A 12 7.60 -11.80 -15.87
CA THR A 12 6.24 -11.74 -15.30
C THR A 12 5.32 -12.78 -15.91
N ARG A 13 5.33 -12.97 -17.25
CA ARG A 13 4.49 -13.98 -17.92
C ARG A 13 4.85 -15.41 -17.48
N ALA A 14 6.13 -15.70 -17.28
CA ALA A 14 6.57 -17.00 -16.77
C ALA A 14 6.00 -17.27 -15.37
N VAL A 15 6.05 -16.27 -14.48
CA VAL A 15 5.42 -16.35 -13.15
C VAL A 15 3.90 -16.54 -13.27
N LEU A 16 3.22 -15.72 -14.08
CA LEU A 16 1.77 -15.82 -14.26
C LEU A 16 1.36 -17.21 -14.76
N SER A 17 2.11 -17.79 -15.71
CA SER A 17 1.86 -19.14 -16.21
C SER A 17 2.09 -20.21 -15.14
N ARG A 18 3.17 -20.11 -14.37
CA ARG A 18 3.51 -21.07 -13.30
C ARG A 18 2.41 -21.16 -12.24
N TYR A 19 1.78 -20.04 -11.89
CA TYR A 19 0.74 -19.96 -10.85
C TYR A 19 -0.69 -19.93 -11.40
N GLY A 20 -0.89 -20.13 -12.71
CA GLY A 20 -2.22 -20.12 -13.33
C GLY A 20 -2.96 -18.77 -13.18
N LEU A 21 -2.23 -17.67 -13.11
CA LEU A 21 -2.74 -16.31 -12.92
C LEU A 21 -3.06 -15.68 -14.29
N THR A 22 -4.29 -15.88 -14.75
CA THR A 22 -4.73 -15.47 -16.10
C THR A 22 -5.39 -14.09 -16.11
N ALA A 23 -5.44 -13.44 -17.28
CA ALA A 23 -6.08 -12.15 -17.45
C ALA A 23 -7.58 -12.15 -17.08
N SER A 24 -8.28 -13.26 -17.33
CA SER A 24 -9.69 -13.46 -16.96
C SER A 24 -9.94 -13.54 -15.46
N ARG A 25 -8.93 -13.96 -14.68
CA ARG A 25 -9.00 -14.04 -13.21
C ARG A 25 -8.51 -12.76 -12.53
N ARG A 26 -8.05 -11.77 -13.30
CA ARG A 26 -7.49 -10.54 -12.74
C ARG A 26 -8.60 -9.59 -12.29
N LEU A 27 -8.65 -9.33 -10.99
CA LEU A 27 -9.60 -8.42 -10.36
C LEU A 27 -9.20 -6.96 -10.52
N GLY A 28 -7.89 -6.69 -10.56
CA GLY A 28 -7.35 -5.33 -10.67
C GLY A 28 -5.87 -5.31 -10.96
N LYS A 29 -5.39 -4.13 -11.36
CA LYS A 29 -3.96 -3.81 -11.46
C LYS A 29 -3.74 -2.37 -11.00
N GLY A 30 -2.64 -2.15 -10.29
CA GLY A 30 -2.10 -0.84 -9.94
C GLY A 30 -0.76 -0.61 -10.61
N THR A 31 -0.03 0.40 -10.13
CA THR A 31 1.33 0.71 -10.59
C THR A 31 2.31 -0.39 -10.21
N PHE A 32 2.18 -0.93 -9.00
CA PHE A 32 3.14 -1.87 -8.39
C PHE A 32 2.66 -3.32 -8.37
N CYS A 33 1.34 -3.53 -8.37
CA CYS A 33 0.76 -4.84 -8.14
C CYS A 33 -0.38 -5.20 -9.09
N ALA A 34 -0.69 -6.49 -9.15
CA ALA A 34 -1.86 -7.03 -9.80
C ALA A 34 -2.51 -8.07 -8.88
N VAL A 35 -3.83 -8.03 -8.83
CA VAL A 35 -4.63 -8.87 -7.94
C VAL A 35 -5.44 -9.85 -8.78
N TYR A 36 -5.38 -11.12 -8.41
CA TYR A 36 -6.01 -12.24 -9.09
C TYR A 36 -6.93 -12.99 -8.13
N GLU A 37 -8.08 -13.41 -8.63
CA GLU A 37 -9.03 -14.21 -7.87
C GLU A 37 -8.44 -15.57 -7.51
N ASP A 38 -8.55 -15.98 -6.24
CA ASP A 38 -8.16 -17.31 -5.75
C ASP A 38 -9.26 -17.95 -4.89
N GLY A 39 -10.51 -17.80 -5.33
CA GLY A 39 -11.69 -18.30 -4.61
C GLY A 39 -12.59 -17.16 -4.09
N PRO A 40 -13.61 -17.50 -3.28
CA PRO A 40 -14.59 -16.52 -2.81
C PRO A 40 -13.99 -15.49 -1.84
N ASP A 41 -13.11 -15.92 -0.95
CA ASP A 41 -12.66 -15.12 0.21
C ASP A 41 -11.18 -14.74 0.17
N GLN A 42 -10.46 -15.10 -0.90
CA GLN A 42 -9.03 -14.85 -1.01
C GLN A 42 -8.60 -14.48 -2.42
N VAL A 43 -7.46 -13.80 -2.50
CA VAL A 43 -6.85 -13.32 -3.74
C VAL A 43 -5.35 -13.60 -3.72
N PHE A 44 -4.80 -13.84 -4.90
CA PHE A 44 -3.37 -13.73 -5.12
C PHE A 44 -3.01 -12.29 -5.44
N LYS A 45 -1.94 -11.80 -4.81
CA LYS A 45 -1.36 -10.50 -5.11
C LYS A 45 0.08 -10.68 -5.58
N LEU A 46 0.31 -10.31 -6.82
CA LEU A 46 1.63 -10.25 -7.43
C LEU A 46 2.09 -8.79 -7.38
N THR A 47 3.26 -8.53 -6.82
CA THR A 47 3.82 -7.18 -6.69
C THR A 47 5.29 -7.14 -7.10
N ALA A 48 5.73 -5.98 -7.61
CA ALA A 48 7.13 -5.66 -7.85
C ALA A 48 7.71 -4.73 -6.76
N ASP A 49 7.00 -4.58 -5.64
CA ASP A 49 7.39 -3.82 -4.46
C ASP A 49 7.49 -4.76 -3.26
N SER A 50 8.69 -4.93 -2.69
CA SER A 50 8.90 -5.80 -1.52
C SER A 50 8.20 -5.27 -0.28
N ILE A 51 8.02 -3.96 -0.17
CA ILE A 51 7.36 -3.30 0.97
C ILE A 51 5.90 -3.73 1.07
N GLN A 52 5.24 -4.02 -0.06
CA GLN A 52 3.88 -4.54 -0.02
C GLN A 52 3.78 -5.96 0.57
N LEU A 53 4.82 -6.80 0.39
CA LEU A 53 4.86 -8.10 1.06
C LEU A 53 5.27 -7.95 2.53
N GLU A 54 6.31 -7.17 2.80
CA GLU A 54 6.85 -6.99 4.15
C GLU A 54 5.83 -6.32 5.09
N SER A 55 5.08 -5.33 4.59
CA SER A 55 4.02 -4.66 5.36
C SER A 55 2.98 -5.64 5.88
N VAL A 56 2.42 -6.51 5.02
CA VAL A 56 1.38 -7.47 5.43
C VAL A 56 1.93 -8.70 6.15
N ARG A 57 3.23 -8.98 6.03
CA ARG A 57 3.88 -10.14 6.66
C ARG A 57 4.32 -9.85 8.09
N ASP A 58 4.96 -8.70 8.31
CA ASP A 58 5.74 -8.46 9.54
C ASP A 58 5.28 -7.25 10.36
N TYR A 59 4.60 -6.26 9.75
CA TYR A 59 4.38 -4.95 10.39
C TYR A 59 2.91 -4.60 10.62
N LEU A 60 2.13 -4.60 9.54
CA LEU A 60 0.77 -4.06 9.52
C LEU A 60 -0.24 -5.19 9.77
N VAL A 61 -0.31 -5.61 11.03
CA VAL A 61 -1.23 -6.66 11.49
C VAL A 61 -2.31 -6.03 12.34
N GLY A 62 -3.58 -6.20 11.96
CA GLY A 62 -4.68 -5.64 12.73
C GLY A 62 -6.00 -5.56 11.97
N VAL A 63 -7.02 -4.97 12.60
CA VAL A 63 -8.36 -4.82 12.00
C VAL A 63 -8.31 -3.98 10.73
N HIS A 64 -7.48 -2.94 10.72
CA HIS A 64 -7.35 -2.01 9.61
C HIS A 64 -6.38 -2.44 8.52
N PHE A 65 -5.84 -3.66 8.54
CA PHE A 65 -4.87 -4.12 7.54
C PHE A 65 -5.30 -5.44 6.90
N PRO A 66 -4.89 -5.73 5.65
CA PRO A 66 -5.20 -6.99 4.99
C PRO A 66 -4.58 -8.18 5.74
N ARG A 67 -5.35 -9.26 5.87
CA ARG A 67 -4.85 -10.53 6.40
C ARG A 67 -4.02 -11.25 5.34
N LEU A 68 -2.78 -11.58 5.69
CA LEU A 68 -1.93 -12.50 4.95
C LEU A 68 -2.40 -13.94 5.22
N LEU A 69 -2.70 -14.69 4.15
CA LEU A 69 -3.18 -16.08 4.23
C LEU A 69 -2.09 -17.08 3.87
N ALA A 70 -1.23 -16.73 2.90
CA ALA A 70 -0.07 -17.53 2.52
C ALA A 70 0.99 -16.62 1.88
N ASN A 71 2.26 -16.98 2.02
CA ASN A 71 3.38 -16.23 1.47
C ASN A 71 4.19 -17.14 0.54
N GLU A 72 4.21 -16.84 -0.76
CA GLU A 72 5.02 -17.56 -1.75
C GLU A 72 6.42 -16.92 -1.90
N GLY A 73 6.64 -15.75 -1.28
CA GLY A 73 7.91 -15.03 -1.28
C GLY A 73 8.27 -14.43 -2.64
N CYS A 74 9.58 -14.35 -2.90
CA CYS A 74 10.10 -13.97 -4.21
C CYS A 74 9.91 -15.14 -5.20
N VAL A 75 9.19 -14.90 -6.28
CA VAL A 75 8.78 -15.94 -7.24
C VAL A 75 9.42 -15.80 -8.62
N GLY A 76 10.25 -14.78 -8.82
CA GLY A 76 10.97 -14.52 -10.06
C GLY A 76 11.35 -13.05 -10.19
N GLU A 77 11.76 -12.65 -11.39
CA GLU A 77 12.19 -11.29 -11.69
C GLU A 77 11.61 -10.84 -13.04
N GLN A 78 11.45 -9.53 -13.23
CA GLN A 78 11.14 -8.95 -14.54
C GLN A 78 12.39 -8.91 -15.43
N PHE A 79 12.30 -9.48 -16.63
CA PHE A 79 13.44 -9.71 -17.54
C PHE A 79 14.10 -8.41 -18.03
N LYS A 80 13.34 -7.35 -18.29
CA LYS A 80 13.89 -6.04 -18.70
C LYS A 80 13.93 -5.00 -17.59
N GLY A 81 13.73 -5.40 -16.33
CA GLY A 81 13.59 -4.47 -15.21
C GLY A 81 14.48 -4.75 -14.01
N ASP A 82 15.11 -5.93 -13.94
CA ASP A 82 15.83 -6.43 -12.76
C ASP A 82 15.03 -6.19 -11.47
N ARG A 83 13.70 -6.43 -11.54
CA ARG A 83 12.80 -6.25 -10.40
C ARG A 83 12.31 -7.59 -9.91
N SER A 84 12.60 -7.89 -8.66
CA SER A 84 12.02 -9.03 -7.95
C SER A 84 10.50 -8.96 -7.95
N LEU A 85 9.88 -10.11 -8.22
CA LEU A 85 8.45 -10.30 -8.19
C LEU A 85 8.09 -11.10 -6.95
N PHE A 86 7.16 -10.58 -6.16
CA PHE A 86 6.69 -11.19 -4.93
C PHE A 86 5.24 -11.61 -5.06
N LEU A 87 4.91 -12.79 -4.55
CA LEU A 87 3.56 -13.34 -4.60
C LEU A 87 3.12 -13.77 -3.20
N PHE A 88 1.90 -13.41 -2.86
CA PHE A 88 1.27 -13.86 -1.63
C PHE A 88 -0.25 -13.94 -1.79
N LYS A 89 -0.89 -14.70 -0.89
CA LYS A 89 -2.34 -14.75 -0.75
C LYS A 89 -2.78 -13.83 0.36
N SER A 90 -3.76 -12.98 0.08
CA SER A 90 -4.45 -12.18 1.09
C SER A 90 -5.94 -12.46 1.05
N GLU A 91 -6.64 -12.03 2.09
CA GLU A 91 -8.09 -12.00 2.06
C GLU A 91 -8.61 -11.14 0.88
N ARG A 92 -9.82 -11.46 0.42
CA ARG A 92 -10.53 -10.69 -0.60
C ARG A 92 -11.26 -9.52 0.04
N LEU A 93 -10.78 -8.32 -0.25
CA LEU A 93 -11.41 -7.07 0.20
C LEU A 93 -12.39 -6.52 -0.85
N LYS A 94 -13.40 -5.78 -0.38
CA LYS A 94 -14.40 -5.11 -1.22
C LYS A 94 -14.10 -3.62 -1.34
N ARG A 95 -14.69 -2.98 -2.35
CA ARG A 95 -14.53 -1.53 -2.53
C ARG A 95 -15.32 -0.79 -1.45
N THR A 96 -14.87 0.38 -1.03
CA THR A 96 -15.57 1.24 -0.05
C THR A 96 -17.01 1.57 -0.41
N ARG A 97 -17.38 1.60 -1.70
CA ARG A 97 -18.79 1.78 -2.12
C ARG A 97 -19.73 0.65 -1.63
N GLU A 98 -19.18 -0.51 -1.29
CA GLU A 98 -19.90 -1.70 -0.80
C GLU A 98 -19.99 -1.74 0.73
N ALA A 99 -19.35 -0.80 1.44
CA ALA A 99 -19.48 -0.65 2.89
C ALA A 99 -20.84 -0.07 3.29
N ASP A 100 -21.16 -0.11 4.58
CA ASP A 100 -22.26 0.65 5.16
C ASP A 100 -22.02 2.18 5.14
N VAL A 101 -23.00 2.95 5.62
CA VAL A 101 -22.92 4.42 5.64
C VAL A 101 -21.82 4.91 6.60
N ALA A 102 -21.65 4.26 7.75
CA ALA A 102 -20.73 4.68 8.78
C ALA A 102 -19.28 4.48 8.32
N THR A 103 -18.96 3.32 7.75
CA THR A 103 -17.63 2.97 7.23
C THR A 103 -17.27 3.84 6.02
N ARG A 104 -18.23 4.17 5.16
CA ARG A 104 -18.01 5.17 4.09
C ARG A 104 -17.77 6.58 4.62
N LYS A 105 -18.39 6.96 5.75
CA LYS A 105 -18.12 8.25 6.40
C LYS A 105 -16.72 8.24 7.02
N LEU A 106 -16.34 7.16 7.69
CA LEU A 106 -15.01 6.97 8.25
C LEU A 106 -13.93 7.03 7.17
N ALA A 107 -14.08 6.32 6.06
CA ALA A 107 -13.14 6.34 4.95
C ALA A 107 -12.89 7.77 4.42
N ARG A 108 -13.96 8.57 4.28
CA ARG A 108 -13.86 9.98 3.86
C ARG A 108 -13.16 10.85 4.91
N GLN A 109 -13.44 10.60 6.19
CA GLN A 109 -12.79 11.30 7.28
C GLN A 109 -11.29 11.00 7.35
N VAL A 110 -10.92 9.73 7.18
CA VAL A 110 -9.51 9.29 7.09
C VAL A 110 -8.81 9.96 5.91
N LEU A 111 -9.38 9.93 4.70
CA LEU A 111 -8.77 10.58 3.53
C LEU A 111 -8.58 12.09 3.75
N LYS A 112 -9.59 12.76 4.32
CA LYS A 112 -9.50 14.18 4.64
C LYS A 112 -8.40 14.46 5.66
N ALA A 113 -8.32 13.66 6.71
CA ALA A 113 -7.28 13.79 7.73
C ALA A 113 -5.88 13.61 7.15
N VAL A 114 -5.68 12.60 6.30
CA VAL A 114 -4.41 12.34 5.63
C VAL A 114 -4.04 13.51 4.71
N ASP A 115 -4.98 14.01 3.90
CA ASP A 115 -4.74 15.15 3.01
C ASP A 115 -4.34 16.42 3.78
N GLU A 116 -5.04 16.72 4.88
CA GLU A 116 -4.72 17.84 5.77
C GLU A 116 -3.33 17.73 6.39
N CYS A 117 -2.99 16.56 6.96
CA CYS A 117 -1.69 16.34 7.61
C CYS A 117 -0.55 16.31 6.60
N TRP A 118 -0.76 15.66 5.46
CA TRP A 118 0.19 15.62 4.36
C TRP A 118 0.44 17.01 3.78
N SER A 119 -0.60 17.82 3.63
CA SER A 119 -0.51 19.19 3.10
C SER A 119 -0.22 20.25 4.16
N SER A 120 0.05 19.85 5.41
CA SER A 120 0.40 20.78 6.48
C SER A 120 1.67 21.56 6.15
N GLU A 121 1.74 22.79 6.68
CA GLU A 121 2.93 23.65 6.54
C GLU A 121 4.15 22.96 7.13
N GLU A 122 4.00 22.27 8.25
CA GLU A 122 5.09 21.55 8.91
C GLU A 122 5.65 20.42 8.04
N ALA A 123 4.78 19.53 7.52
CA ALA A 123 5.20 18.42 6.66
C ALA A 123 5.87 18.94 5.38
N THR A 124 5.30 19.99 4.78
CA THR A 124 5.84 20.64 3.58
C THR A 124 7.19 21.31 3.87
N SER A 125 7.31 22.03 4.98
CA SER A 125 8.52 22.77 5.35
C SER A 125 9.67 21.84 5.72
N LYS A 126 9.44 20.80 6.54
CA LYS A 126 10.45 19.79 6.89
C LYS A 126 10.94 19.04 5.64
N SER A 127 10.01 18.62 4.77
CA SER A 127 10.34 18.00 3.47
C SER A 127 11.20 18.93 2.59
N ASN A 128 10.83 20.21 2.45
CA ASN A 128 11.55 21.15 1.58
C ASN A 128 12.93 21.55 2.11
N ARG A 129 13.14 21.51 3.43
CA ARG A 129 14.44 21.77 4.05
C ARG A 129 15.41 20.59 3.90
N LEU A 130 14.89 19.39 3.71
CA LEU A 130 15.72 18.20 3.50
C LEU A 130 16.47 18.31 2.17
N ARG A 131 17.80 18.26 2.22
CA ARG A 131 18.64 18.07 1.03
C ARG A 131 18.66 16.57 0.72
N GLY A 132 18.43 16.21 -0.53
CA GLY A 132 18.40 14.81 -0.95
C GLY A 132 17.43 14.59 -2.10
N THR A 133 17.24 13.31 -2.42
CA THR A 133 16.34 12.85 -3.49
C THR A 133 14.90 13.22 -3.20
N PHE A 134 14.08 13.23 -4.25
CA PHE A 134 12.64 13.42 -4.10
C PHE A 134 12.00 12.35 -3.22
N ALA A 135 12.48 11.10 -3.28
CA ALA A 135 12.04 10.00 -2.42
C ALA A 135 12.27 10.32 -0.93
N ALA A 136 13.47 10.76 -0.55
CA ALA A 136 13.78 11.13 0.83
C ALA A 136 12.88 12.29 1.33
N LYS A 137 12.59 13.26 0.47
CA LYS A 137 11.67 14.37 0.79
C LYS A 137 10.24 13.88 1.02
N GLN A 138 9.71 12.99 0.17
CA GLN A 138 8.38 12.41 0.37
C GLN A 138 8.33 11.49 1.59
N SER A 139 9.41 10.80 1.90
CA SER A 139 9.51 9.97 3.11
C SER A 139 9.49 10.83 4.37
N MET A 140 10.26 11.92 4.40
CA MET A 140 10.19 12.90 5.50
C MET A 140 8.79 13.50 5.64
N ARG A 141 8.14 13.83 4.52
CA ARG A 141 6.75 14.32 4.53
C ARG A 141 5.80 13.29 5.12
N SER A 142 5.98 12.01 4.78
CA SER A 142 5.22 10.87 5.30
C SER A 142 5.36 10.73 6.81
N ALA A 143 6.60 10.75 7.31
CA ALA A 143 6.88 10.64 8.74
C ALA A 143 6.18 11.74 9.54
N VAL A 144 6.29 13.00 9.09
CA VAL A 144 5.66 14.15 9.76
C VAL A 144 4.14 14.09 9.68
N ALA A 145 3.57 13.69 8.53
CA ALA A 145 2.13 13.52 8.40
C ALA A 145 1.60 12.43 9.36
N LEU A 146 2.34 11.33 9.53
CA LEU A 146 1.98 10.25 10.46
C LEU A 146 2.03 10.70 11.92
N GLU A 147 3.07 11.45 12.33
CA GLU A 147 3.13 12.05 13.66
C GLU A 147 1.85 12.85 13.98
N GLN A 148 1.39 13.66 13.02
CA GLN A 148 0.16 14.44 13.18
C GLN A 148 -1.11 13.59 13.17
N LEU A 149 -1.15 12.50 12.40
CA LEU A 149 -2.30 11.61 12.29
C LEU A 149 -2.52 10.79 13.58
N VAL A 150 -1.44 10.32 14.21
CA VAL A 150 -1.47 9.62 15.49
C VAL A 150 -2.12 10.48 16.58
N GLU A 151 -1.84 11.79 16.56
CA GLU A 151 -2.36 12.76 17.54
C GLU A 151 -3.75 13.33 17.17
N LYS A 152 -4.34 12.94 16.03
CA LYS A 152 -5.56 13.57 15.51
C LYS A 152 -6.82 13.04 16.20
N LYS A 153 -7.19 13.68 17.32
CA LYS A 153 -8.32 13.32 18.20
C LYS A 153 -9.69 13.17 17.53
N ASP A 154 -9.88 13.74 16.35
CA ASP A 154 -11.13 13.59 15.60
C ASP A 154 -11.30 12.18 15.00
N LEU A 155 -10.20 11.42 14.87
CA LEU A 155 -10.22 10.05 14.37
C LEU A 155 -10.51 9.04 15.50
N PRO A 156 -11.21 7.93 15.20
CA PRO A 156 -11.40 6.85 16.16
C PRO A 156 -10.07 6.27 16.64
N GLU A 157 -10.03 5.77 17.89
CA GLU A 157 -8.83 5.20 18.49
C GLU A 157 -8.15 4.14 17.63
N SER A 158 -8.94 3.16 17.14
CA SER A 158 -8.43 2.05 16.33
C SER A 158 -7.75 2.54 15.04
N VAL A 159 -8.20 3.66 14.49
CA VAL A 159 -7.59 4.27 13.30
C VAL A 159 -6.28 4.97 13.67
N ARG A 160 -6.21 5.61 14.85
CA ARG A 160 -4.95 6.22 15.35
C ARG A 160 -3.91 5.15 15.65
N GLU A 161 -4.31 4.04 16.29
CA GLU A 161 -3.45 2.86 16.50
C GLU A 161 -2.91 2.29 15.18
N ALA A 162 -3.76 2.21 14.14
CA ALA A 162 -3.31 1.81 12.82
C ALA A 162 -2.28 2.80 12.22
N PHE A 163 -2.41 4.10 12.46
CA PHE A 163 -1.39 5.08 12.07
C PHE A 163 -0.09 4.93 12.86
N GLU A 164 -0.14 4.51 14.13
CA GLU A 164 1.06 4.18 14.91
C GLU A 164 1.80 2.96 14.34
N ASP A 165 1.08 1.92 13.91
CA ASP A 165 1.68 0.76 13.24
C ASP A 165 2.39 1.17 11.93
N ILE A 166 1.73 2.02 11.14
CA ILE A 166 2.29 2.58 9.90
C ILE A 166 3.53 3.42 10.21
N GLN A 167 3.47 4.27 11.23
CA GLN A 167 4.59 5.10 11.66
C GLN A 167 5.79 4.25 12.09
N ARG A 168 5.56 3.20 12.89
CA ARG A 168 6.61 2.25 13.28
C ARG A 168 7.28 1.62 12.06
N MET A 169 6.52 1.24 11.04
CA MET A 169 7.10 0.73 9.80
C MET A 169 7.91 1.81 9.07
N VAL A 170 7.35 3.00 8.86
CA VAL A 170 8.04 4.10 8.16
C VAL A 170 9.33 4.51 8.87
N MET A 171 9.39 4.46 10.19
CA MET A 171 10.62 4.76 10.94
C MET A 171 11.69 3.66 10.85
N ASN A 172 11.30 2.42 10.54
CA ASN A 172 12.24 1.28 10.44
C ASN A 172 12.89 1.15 9.07
N TYR A 173 12.36 1.83 8.05
CA TYR A 173 12.84 1.78 6.68
C TYR A 173 13.21 3.17 6.19
N ASN A 174 14.31 3.26 5.45
CA ASN A 174 14.63 4.48 4.74
C ASN A 174 13.71 4.60 3.51
N ASP A 175 13.28 5.82 3.20
CA ASP A 175 12.62 6.18 1.94
C ASP A 175 11.24 5.56 1.67
N LEU A 176 10.49 5.14 2.69
CA LEU A 176 9.07 4.79 2.49
C LEU A 176 8.20 6.04 2.32
N ALA A 177 7.26 5.99 1.39
CA ALA A 177 6.26 7.03 1.17
C ALA A 177 4.85 6.51 1.44
N LEU A 178 3.97 7.38 1.96
CA LEU A 178 2.55 7.07 2.00
C LEU A 178 1.94 7.17 0.59
N ASP A 179 1.15 6.16 0.24
CA ASP A 179 0.27 6.16 -0.93
C ASP A 179 -1.19 6.06 -0.45
N PHE A 180 -1.68 7.11 0.21
CA PHE A 180 -3.06 7.14 0.68
C PHE A 180 -3.97 7.81 -0.35
N HIS A 181 -4.83 7.01 -0.97
CA HIS A 181 -5.89 7.49 -1.84
C HIS A 181 -7.12 6.58 -1.78
N GLY A 182 -8.25 7.03 -2.32
CA GLY A 182 -9.53 6.33 -2.18
C GLY A 182 -9.55 4.87 -2.67
N ALA A 183 -8.68 4.49 -3.61
CA ALA A 183 -8.56 3.09 -4.06
C ALA A 183 -7.79 2.17 -3.09
N ASN A 184 -7.05 2.74 -2.14
CA ASN A 184 -6.27 2.02 -1.11
C ASN A 184 -7.07 1.86 0.20
N LEU A 185 -8.24 2.49 0.28
CA LEU A 185 -9.24 2.21 1.30
C LEU A 185 -10.23 1.16 0.77
N MET A 186 -10.23 0.01 1.41
CA MET A 186 -11.09 -1.13 1.10
C MET A 186 -11.89 -1.55 2.34
N VAL A 187 -12.72 -2.57 2.20
CA VAL A 187 -13.63 -3.00 3.27
C VAL A 187 -13.57 -4.51 3.43
N ARG A 188 -13.44 -4.95 4.69
CA ARG A 188 -13.70 -6.33 5.10
C ARG A 188 -15.17 -6.41 5.55
N GLY A 189 -15.93 -7.36 5.00
CA GLY A 189 -17.37 -7.42 5.24
C GLY A 189 -18.08 -6.17 4.69
N THR A 190 -18.77 -5.44 5.57
CA THR A 190 -19.46 -4.18 5.24
C THR A 190 -19.09 -3.01 6.16
N ASP A 191 -18.44 -3.29 7.29
CA ASP A 191 -18.29 -2.39 8.43
C ASP A 191 -16.81 -2.13 8.80
N GLU A 192 -15.88 -3.00 8.41
CA GLU A 192 -14.47 -2.83 8.73
C GLU A 192 -13.69 -2.15 7.60
N LEU A 193 -13.16 -0.94 7.87
CA LEU A 193 -12.28 -0.21 6.96
C LEU A 193 -10.88 -0.82 6.96
N VAL A 194 -10.33 -1.13 5.79
CA VAL A 194 -9.00 -1.71 5.61
C VAL A 194 -8.12 -0.82 4.74
N PHE A 195 -6.91 -0.55 5.21
CA PHE A 195 -5.84 0.20 4.56
C PHE A 195 -4.98 -0.77 3.75
N ASN A 196 -5.24 -0.86 2.45
CA ASN A 196 -4.55 -1.76 1.54
C ASN A 196 -3.60 -0.96 0.63
N ASP A 197 -2.33 -1.36 0.55
CA ASP A 197 -1.31 -0.73 -0.32
C ASP A 197 -1.02 0.73 -0.02
N ILE A 198 -1.08 1.10 1.26
CA ILE A 198 -0.92 2.48 1.72
C ILE A 198 0.52 2.95 1.93
N ILE A 199 1.49 2.05 1.79
CA ILE A 199 2.93 2.36 1.89
C ILE A 199 3.62 1.74 0.68
N VAL A 200 4.59 2.47 0.16
CA VAL A 200 5.37 2.08 -1.01
C VAL A 200 6.82 2.46 -0.81
N ASP A 201 7.72 1.71 -1.42
CA ASP A 201 9.11 2.14 -1.60
C ASP A 201 9.16 3.45 -2.42
N GLY A 202 9.59 4.53 -1.78
CA GLY A 202 9.68 5.86 -2.39
C GLY A 202 10.75 5.94 -3.47
N ALA A 203 11.84 5.19 -3.35
CA ALA A 203 12.84 5.08 -4.42
C ALA A 203 12.24 4.38 -5.64
N LEU A 204 11.40 3.37 -5.43
CA LEU A 204 10.68 2.68 -6.49
C LEU A 204 9.66 3.60 -7.20
N LEU A 205 8.91 4.41 -6.45
CA LEU A 205 7.87 5.30 -6.96
C LEU A 205 8.42 6.55 -7.65
N TYR A 206 9.45 7.16 -7.07
CA TYR A 206 9.97 8.47 -7.51
C TYR A 206 11.31 8.38 -8.25
N GLY A 207 12.03 7.27 -8.13
CA GLY A 207 13.40 7.11 -8.60
C GLY A 207 14.39 7.94 -7.77
N ASP A 208 15.67 7.84 -8.14
CA ASP A 208 16.75 8.72 -7.64
C ASP A 208 16.69 10.12 -8.28
N ARG A 209 15.50 10.71 -8.37
CA ARG A 209 15.38 12.08 -8.87
C ARG A 209 16.00 13.02 -7.83
N PHE A 210 17.18 13.53 -8.15
CA PHE A 210 17.90 14.55 -7.38
C PHE A 210 17.21 15.91 -7.45
#